data_AF-A0A537NU38-F1
#
_entry.id   AF-A0A537NU38-F1
#
_cell.length_a   1.000
_cell.length_b   1.000
_cell.length_c   1.000
_cell.angle_alpha   90.00
_cell.angle_beta   90.00
_cell.angle_gamma   90.00
#
_symmetry.space_group_name_H-M   'P 1'
#
loop_
_entity.id
_entity.type
_entity.pdbx_description
1 polymer ?
#
loop_
_entity_poly.entity_id
_entity_poly.type
_entity_poly.pdbx_seq_one_letter_code
_entity_poly.pdbx_strand_id
1 'polypeptide(L)'
;MKLCALYDRSGQILAAVRLDEDYRSGRFVDPPRPLPQKGQKVAEVEVPEEFRHLNFLDACLQLKVDVKAKQPGLVSAKKRSAR
;
A
#
# COMPACT_ATOMS: atom_id res chain seq x y z
N MET A 1 -5.61 4.52 7.38
CA MET A 1 -5.99 3.33 6.58
C MET A 1 -4.76 2.45 6.45
N LYS A 2 -4.83 1.16 6.77
CA LYS A 2 -3.73 0.19 6.66
C LYS A 2 -3.92 -0.70 5.44
N LEU A 3 -2.82 -0.92 4.71
CA LEU A 3 -2.78 -1.67 3.45
C LEU A 3 -1.74 -2.79 3.54
N CYS A 4 -2.06 -3.96 3.00
CA CYS A 4 -1.06 -4.95 2.60
C CYS A 4 -0.77 -4.73 1.11
N ALA A 5 0.37 -4.14 0.78
CA ALA A 5 0.73 -3.75 -0.59
C ALA A 5 1.79 -4.70 -1.17
N LEU A 6 1.50 -5.25 -2.34
CA LEU A 6 2.48 -5.87 -3.24
C LEU A 6 3.05 -4.80 -4.16
N TYR A 7 4.37 -4.67 -4.21
CA TYR A 7 5.04 -3.64 -4.98
C TYR A 7 6.28 -4.15 -5.69
N ASP A 8 6.66 -3.46 -6.76
CA ASP A 8 7.85 -3.77 -7.55
C ASP A 8 9.13 -3.11 -7.00
N ARG A 9 10.25 -3.23 -7.71
CA ARG A 9 11.54 -2.63 -7.30
C ARG A 9 11.54 -1.10 -7.28
N SER A 10 10.61 -0.46 -7.98
CA SER A 10 10.45 0.99 -8.01
C SER A 10 9.57 1.52 -6.87
N GLY A 11 8.90 0.61 -6.14
CA GLY A 11 7.92 0.93 -5.12
C GLY A 11 6.49 1.02 -5.64
N GLN A 12 6.26 0.80 -6.93
CA GLN A 12 4.92 0.89 -7.52
C GLN A 12 4.03 -0.22 -6.96
N ILE A 13 2.84 0.15 -6.49
CA ILE A 13 1.84 -0.79 -6.00
C ILE A 13 1.25 -1.54 -7.20
N LEU A 14 1.34 -2.87 -7.18
CA LEU A 14 0.80 -3.77 -8.20
C LEU A 14 -0.53 -4.39 -7.76
N ALA A 15 -0.65 -4.66 -6.47
CA ALA A 15 -1.87 -5.13 -5.82
C ALA A 15 -1.88 -4.67 -4.37
N ALA A 16 -3.06 -4.43 -3.80
CA ALA A 16 -3.18 -4.10 -2.39
C ALA A 16 -4.48 -4.68 -1.81
N VAL A 17 -4.46 -4.87 -0.50
CA VAL A 17 -5.64 -5.26 0.29
C VAL A 17 -5.76 -4.29 1.45
N ARG A 18 -6.96 -3.76 1.68
CA ARG A 18 -7.26 -2.93 2.85
C ARG A 18 -7.41 -3.82 4.09
N LEU A 19 -6.77 -3.44 5.19
CA LEU A 19 -6.75 -4.22 6.43
C LEU A 19 -7.70 -3.69 7.51
N ASP A 20 -8.31 -2.50 7.32
CA ASP A 20 -9.14 -1.84 8.35
C ASP A 20 -10.64 -2.13 8.26
N GLU A 21 -11.14 -2.68 7.15
CA GLU A 21 -12.56 -2.98 6.99
C GLU A 21 -12.87 -4.37 7.55
N ASP A 22 -13.34 -4.37 8.80
CA ASP A 22 -14.14 -5.44 9.43
C ASP A 22 -13.66 -6.89 9.27
N TYR A 23 -12.60 -7.21 10.02
CA TYR A 23 -12.46 -8.49 10.73
C TYR A 23 -13.63 -8.77 11.72
N ARG A 24 -14.65 -7.90 11.82
CA ARG A 24 -15.75 -7.93 12.80
C ARG A 24 -16.95 -8.80 12.40
N SER A 25 -16.97 -9.41 11.22
CA SER A 25 -18.11 -10.22 10.75
C SER A 25 -18.09 -11.69 11.17
N GLY A 26 -17.14 -12.12 12.02
CA GLY A 26 -17.14 -13.45 12.64
C GLY A 26 -16.90 -14.62 11.67
N ARG A 27 -16.67 -14.36 10.38
CA ARG A 27 -16.22 -15.35 9.40
C ARG A 27 -14.78 -15.03 9.03
N PHE A 28 -13.87 -15.61 9.81
CA PHE A 28 -12.44 -15.58 9.56
C PHE A 28 -12.12 -16.26 8.23
N VAL A 29 -12.02 -15.46 7.17
CA VAL A 29 -11.21 -15.79 6.01
C VAL A 29 -10.28 -14.60 5.86
N ASP A 30 -9.01 -14.76 6.26
CA ASP A 30 -8.01 -13.74 5.99
C ASP A 30 -8.10 -13.39 4.50
N PRO A 31 -8.27 -12.11 4.14
CA PRO A 31 -8.34 -11.74 2.74
C PRO A 31 -7.05 -12.23 2.06
N PRO A 32 -7.14 -12.82 0.86
CA PRO A 32 -6.00 -13.44 0.21
C PRO A 32 -4.88 -12.41 0.07
N ARG A 33 -3.80 -12.62 0.83
CA ARG A 33 -2.65 -11.73 0.81
C ARG A 33 -1.91 -11.94 -0.50
N PRO A 34 -1.49 -10.87 -1.18
CA PRO A 34 -0.75 -11.03 -2.42
C PRO A 34 0.57 -11.76 -2.14
N LEU A 35 0.91 -12.73 -2.98
CA LEU A 35 2.16 -13.48 -2.88
C LEU A 35 3.22 -12.84 -3.79
N PRO A 36 4.40 -12.46 -3.25
CA PRO A 36 5.44 -11.84 -4.05
C PRO A 36 6.06 -12.83 -5.03
N GLN A 37 6.20 -12.42 -6.29
CA GLN A 37 7.03 -13.10 -7.28
C GLN A 37 8.45 -12.49 -7.33
N LYS A 38 9.33 -13.07 -8.15
CA LYS A 38 10.72 -12.60 -8.31
C LYS A 38 10.75 -11.11 -8.68
N GLY A 39 11.35 -10.30 -7.80
CA GLY A 39 11.47 -8.85 -7.99
C GLY A 39 10.31 -8.02 -7.42
N GLN A 40 9.33 -8.66 -6.78
CA GLN A 40 8.27 -8.01 -6.03
C GLN A 40 8.49 -8.21 -4.53
N LYS A 41 7.86 -7.36 -3.73
CA LYS A 41 7.87 -7.42 -2.27
C LYS A 41 6.48 -7.11 -1.73
N VAL A 42 6.20 -7.58 -0.53
CA VAL A 42 4.97 -7.27 0.20
C VAL A 42 5.33 -6.53 1.48
N ALA A 43 4.57 -5.50 1.79
CA ALA A 43 4.67 -4.78 3.05
C ALA A 43 3.29 -4.41 3.57
N GLU A 44 3.14 -4.46 4.88
CA GLU A 44 2.04 -3.79 5.56
C GLU A 44 2.44 -2.34 5.80
N VAL A 45 1.65 -1.42 5.29
CA VAL A 45 1.93 0.01 5.35
C VAL A 45 0.67 0.76 5.78
N GLU A 46 0.87 1.79 6.58
CA GLU A 46 -0.20 2.71 6.94
C GLU A 46 -0.18 3.90 5.96
N VAL A 47 -1.36 4.30 5.49
CA VAL A 47 -1.53 5.53 4.72
C VAL A 47 -1.28 6.70 5.67
N PRO A 48 -0.24 7.51 5.41
CA PRO A 48 0.11 8.66 6.25
C PRO A 48 -1.04 9.65 6.39
N GLU A 49 -1.05 10.40 7.48
CA GLU A 49 -2.14 11.33 7.79
C GLU A 49 -2.38 12.37 6.68
N GLU A 50 -1.32 12.82 6.00
CA GLU A 50 -1.40 13.75 4.86
C GLU A 50 -2.25 13.20 3.69
N PHE A 51 -2.38 11.87 3.58
CA PHE A 51 -3.17 11.18 2.55
C PHE A 51 -4.42 10.51 3.10
N ARG A 52 -4.81 10.78 4.36
CA ARG A 52 -5.99 10.15 5.00
C ARG A 52 -7.31 10.40 4.27
N HIS A 53 -7.35 11.44 3.44
CA HIS A 53 -8.50 11.84 2.64
C HIS A 53 -8.69 10.97 1.39
N LEU A 54 -7.67 10.19 0.99
CA LEU A 54 -7.76 9.29 -0.16
C LEU A 54 -8.59 8.06 0.20
N ASN A 55 -9.47 7.64 -0.71
CA ASN A 55 -10.09 6.33 -0.64
C ASN A 55 -9.05 5.23 -1.02
N PHE A 56 -9.43 3.97 -0.85
CA PHE A 56 -8.56 2.83 -1.13
C PHE A 56 -7.97 2.82 -2.54
N LEU A 57 -8.81 3.03 -3.56
CA LEU A 57 -8.37 2.99 -4.95
C LEU A 57 -7.43 4.16 -5.27
N ASP A 58 -7.78 5.36 -4.81
CA ASP A 58 -6.94 6.55 -4.98
C ASP A 58 -5.59 6.42 -4.26
N ALA A 59 -5.55 5.83 -3.07
CA ALA A 59 -4.31 5.54 -2.37
C ALA A 59 -3.42 4.59 -3.19
N CYS A 60 -4.00 3.56 -3.81
CA CYS A 60 -3.24 2.62 -4.64
C CYS A 60 -2.71 3.25 -5.94
N LEU A 61 -3.43 4.21 -6.50
CA LEU A 61 -3.03 4.89 -7.75
C LEU A 61 -2.08 6.07 -7.52
N GLN A 62 -2.21 6.76 -6.39
CA GLN A 62 -1.50 8.01 -6.12
C GLN A 62 -0.30 7.85 -5.18
N LEU A 63 -0.18 6.72 -4.48
CA LEU A 63 0.92 6.44 -3.56
C LEU A 63 1.79 5.29 -4.09
N LYS A 64 3.02 5.25 -3.59
CA LYS A 64 3.98 4.19 -3.83
C LYS A 64 4.72 3.87 -2.53
N VAL A 65 5.27 2.67 -2.43
CA VAL A 65 6.10 2.28 -1.29
C VAL A 65 7.48 2.94 -1.42
N ASP A 66 7.95 3.58 -0.37
CA ASP A 66 9.31 4.10 -0.30
C ASP A 66 10.31 2.95 -0.15
N VAL A 67 10.93 2.58 -1.27
CA VAL A 67 11.95 1.53 -1.33
C VAL A 67 13.34 2.01 -0.88
N LYS A 68 13.54 3.32 -0.65
CA LYS A 68 14.80 3.91 -0.19
C LYS A 68 14.86 4.00 1.33
N ALA A 69 13.72 4.11 1.99
CA ALA A 69 13.63 4.12 3.44
C ALA A 69 14.01 2.75 4.04
N LYS A 70 14.55 2.76 5.26
CA LYS A 70 14.84 1.53 6.02
C LYS A 70 13.57 0.76 6.40
N GLN A 71 12.45 1.48 6.52
CA GLN A 71 11.14 0.92 6.81
C GLN A 71 10.19 1.24 5.65
N PRO A 72 9.36 0.28 5.19
CA PRO A 72 8.41 0.52 4.12
C PRO A 72 7.34 1.51 4.61
N GLY A 73 7.23 2.64 3.92
CA GLY A 73 6.19 3.64 4.11
C GLY A 73 5.57 4.04 2.77
N LEU A 74 4.45 4.75 2.79
CA LEU A 74 3.84 5.26 1.56
C LEU A 74 4.23 6.72 1.32
N VAL A 75 4.58 7.02 0.08
CA VAL A 75 4.88 8.38 -0.40
C VAL A 75 4.12 8.65 -1.68
N SER A 76 3.96 9.92 -2.06
CA SER A 76 3.31 10.26 -3.32
C SER A 76 4.04 9.64 -4.52
N ALA A 77 3.27 9.02 -5.41
CA ALA A 77 3.74 8.52 -6.70
C ALA A 77 3.96 9.67 -7.69
N LYS A 78 3.30 10.83 -7.50
CA LYS A 78 3.59 12.02 -8.28
C LYS A 78 5.04 12.43 -8.03
N LYS A 79 5.85 12.46 -9.08
CA LYS A 79 7.11 13.22 -9.06
C LYS A 79 6.77 14.60 -8.52
N ARG A 80 7.54 15.11 -7.54
CA ARG A 80 7.59 16.54 -7.26
C ARG A 80 7.70 17.23 -8.64
N SER A 81 6.61 17.85 -9.09
CA SER A 81 6.70 18.78 -10.20
C SER A 81 7.48 19.93 -9.60
N ALA A 82 8.79 19.96 -9.84
CA ALA A 82 9.59 21.13 -9.59
C ALA A 82 8.92 22.26 -10.38
N ARG A 83 8.43 23.26 -9.68
CA ARG A 83 8.04 24.54 -10.26
C ARG A 83 8.63 25.64 -9.42
#